data_AF-A0A7W5J6L2-F1
#
_entry.id   AF-A0A7W5J6L2-F1
#
_cell.length_a   1.000
_cell.length_b   1.000
_cell.length_c   1.000
_cell.angle_alpha   90.00
_cell.angle_beta   90.00
_cell.angle_gamma   90.00
#
_symmetry.space_group_name_H-M   'P 1'
#
loop_
_entity.id
_entity.type
_entity.pdbx_description
1 polymer ?
#
loop_
_entity_poly.entity_id
_entity_poly.type
_entity_poly.pdbx_seq_one_letter_code
_entity_poly.pdbx_strand_id
1 'polypeptide(L)'
;MTEQQNDPQASQNPNQLDPAFFTCVNEYLELTNRQAKQQGLKRISVASLYAAARFNSHVYLSFEGDAAASRKDFLDYMTNMYRRMLNEHLDALGAERGLNVGESELAAEYAAFNEAQAGSTDNQETKPE
;
A
#
# COMPACT_ATOMS: atom_id res chain seq x y z
N MET A 1 1.30 -44.69 -17.05
CA MET A 1 0.93 -43.30 -17.34
C MET A 1 -0.04 -42.88 -16.26
N THR A 2 0.47 -42.22 -15.22
CA THR A 2 -0.33 -41.52 -14.23
C THR A 2 0.43 -40.24 -13.93
N GLU A 3 -0.19 -39.14 -14.32
CA GLU A 3 0.36 -37.80 -14.34
C GLU A 3 0.66 -37.32 -12.91
N GLN A 4 1.89 -36.85 -12.71
CA GLN A 4 2.25 -35.99 -11.59
C GLN A 4 1.49 -34.68 -11.75
N GLN A 5 0.41 -34.51 -10.99
CA GLN A 5 -0.16 -33.20 -10.72
C GLN A 5 0.86 -32.40 -9.91
N ASN A 6 1.56 -31.53 -10.63
CA ASN A 6 2.45 -30.54 -10.09
C ASN A 6 1.56 -29.40 -9.57
N ASP A 7 1.22 -29.41 -8.29
CA ASP A 7 0.65 -28.25 -7.60
C ASP A 7 1.78 -27.26 -7.31
N PRO A 8 1.84 -26.07 -7.94
CA PRO A 8 2.63 -24.99 -7.40
C PRO A 8 1.84 -24.36 -6.25
N GLN A 9 1.91 -24.97 -5.07
CA GLN A 9 1.81 -24.20 -3.82
C GLN A 9 3.03 -23.28 -3.78
N ALA A 10 2.93 -22.15 -4.48
CA ALA A 10 3.78 -21.01 -4.23
C ALA A 10 3.52 -20.60 -2.79
N SER A 11 4.49 -20.88 -1.93
CA SER A 11 4.57 -20.43 -0.55
C SER A 11 4.41 -18.90 -0.52
N GLN A 12 3.18 -18.42 -0.38
CA GLN A 12 2.92 -16.99 -0.24
C GLN A 12 3.39 -16.61 1.16
N ASN A 13 4.51 -15.88 1.22
CA ASN A 13 4.81 -15.06 2.37
C ASN A 13 3.56 -14.23 2.68
N PRO A 14 2.98 -14.29 3.89
CA PRO A 14 1.75 -13.55 4.23
C PRO A 14 1.91 -12.02 4.14
N ASN A 15 3.13 -11.54 3.88
CA ASN A 15 3.47 -10.13 3.67
C ASN A 15 3.68 -9.74 2.20
N GLN A 16 3.50 -10.65 1.23
CA GLN A 16 3.61 -10.33 -0.20
C GLN A 16 2.24 -10.04 -0.79
N LEU A 17 2.03 -8.82 -1.25
CA LEU A 17 0.82 -8.42 -1.97
C LEU A 17 0.66 -9.24 -3.27
N ASP A 18 -0.57 -9.66 -3.56
CA ASP A 18 -0.91 -10.41 -4.77
C ASP A 18 -0.46 -9.66 -6.04
N PRO A 19 0.28 -10.28 -6.98
CA PRO A 19 0.58 -9.69 -8.27
C PRO A 19 -0.61 -9.05 -8.99
N ALA A 20 -1.81 -9.63 -8.85
CA ALA A 20 -3.03 -9.07 -9.44
C ALA A 20 -3.37 -7.67 -8.89
N PHE A 21 -3.06 -7.40 -7.63
CA PHE A 21 -3.21 -6.07 -7.03
C PHE A 21 -2.35 -5.04 -7.78
N PHE A 22 -1.08 -5.36 -8.02
CA PHE A 22 -0.17 -4.45 -8.73
C PHE A 22 -0.56 -4.24 -10.19
N THR A 23 -1.11 -5.26 -10.85
CA THR A 23 -1.70 -5.11 -12.18
C THR A 23 -2.81 -4.06 -12.18
N CYS A 24 -3.77 -4.15 -11.25
CA CYS A 24 -4.83 -3.15 -11.11
C CYS A 24 -4.29 -1.74 -10.83
N VAL A 25 -3.31 -1.61 -9.93
CA VAL A 25 -2.65 -0.32 -9.64
C VAL A 25 -2.03 0.27 -10.90
N ASN A 26 -1.33 -0.55 -11.70
CA ASN A 26 -0.72 -0.10 -12.95
C ASN A 26 -1.76 0.37 -13.97
N GLU A 27 -2.92 -0.30 -14.06
CA GLU A 27 -4.02 0.16 -14.93
C GLU A 27 -4.55 1.55 -14.53
N TYR A 28 -4.69 1.83 -13.23
CA TYR A 28 -5.03 3.17 -12.73
C TYR A 28 -3.94 4.20 -13.10
N LEU A 29 -2.66 3.83 -12.97
CA LEU A 29 -1.54 4.70 -13.33
C LEU A 29 -1.51 5.00 -14.82
N GLU A 30 -1.73 4.00 -15.68
CA GLU A 30 -1.81 4.21 -17.12
C GLU A 30 -2.93 5.17 -17.52
N LEU A 31 -4.12 5.01 -16.92
CA LEU A 31 -5.24 5.90 -17.16
C LEU A 31 -4.92 7.33 -16.73
N THR A 32 -4.42 7.53 -15.52
CA THR A 32 -4.10 8.85 -14.98
C THR A 32 -2.96 9.51 -15.75
N ASN A 33 -1.93 8.76 -16.15
CA ASN A 33 -0.86 9.26 -17.03
C ASN A 33 -1.39 9.74 -18.38
N ARG A 34 -2.32 9.01 -18.99
CA ARG A 34 -2.97 9.40 -20.25
C ARG A 34 -3.77 10.69 -20.09
N GLN A 35 -4.57 10.79 -19.02
CA GLN A 35 -5.35 11.98 -18.72
C GLN A 35 -4.45 13.18 -18.38
N ALA A 36 -3.33 12.95 -17.70
CA ALA A 36 -2.39 14.01 -17.30
C ALA A 36 -1.75 14.70 -18.51
N LYS A 37 -1.48 13.94 -19.59
CA LYS A 37 -1.00 14.50 -20.87
C LYS A 37 -2.02 15.46 -21.51
N GLN A 38 -3.32 15.30 -21.24
CA GLN A 38 -4.39 16.10 -21.84
C GLN A 38 -4.84 17.25 -20.94
N GLN A 39 -4.85 17.04 -19.62
CA GLN A 39 -5.50 17.93 -18.65
C GLN A 39 -4.51 18.58 -17.65
N GLY A 40 -3.25 18.15 -17.68
CA GLY A 40 -2.19 18.61 -16.78
C GLY A 40 -2.12 17.84 -15.46
N LEU A 41 -0.89 17.67 -14.95
CA LEU A 41 -0.57 16.87 -13.76
C LEU A 41 -1.37 17.30 -12.51
N LYS A 42 -1.42 18.61 -12.22
CA LYS A 42 -2.10 19.13 -11.02
C LYS A 42 -3.60 18.80 -11.01
N ARG A 43 -4.27 18.95 -12.15
CA ARG A 43 -5.70 18.67 -12.27
C ARG A 43 -5.97 17.17 -12.09
N ILE A 44 -5.15 16.32 -12.69
CA ILE A 44 -5.34 14.87 -12.59
C ILE A 44 -4.99 14.32 -11.21
N SER A 45 -3.99 14.88 -10.52
CA SER A 45 -3.72 14.53 -9.12
C SER A 45 -4.95 14.74 -8.23
N VAL A 46 -5.63 15.89 -8.35
CA VAL A 46 -6.87 16.17 -7.61
C VAL A 46 -8.01 15.26 -8.06
N ALA A 47 -8.13 14.99 -9.37
CA ALA A 47 -9.15 14.08 -9.90
C ALA A 47 -8.98 12.64 -9.37
N SER A 48 -7.75 12.15 -9.28
CA SER A 48 -7.44 10.83 -8.72
C SER A 48 -7.83 10.73 -7.24
N LEU A 49 -7.52 11.76 -6.43
CA LEU A 49 -7.96 11.81 -5.03
C LEU A 49 -9.49 11.79 -4.92
N TYR A 50 -10.18 12.56 -5.75
CA TYR A 50 -11.64 12.62 -5.74
C TYR A 50 -12.27 11.29 -6.17
N ALA A 51 -11.70 10.63 -7.19
CA ALA A 51 -12.13 9.30 -7.63
C ALA A 51 -11.94 8.24 -6.53
N ALA A 52 -10.78 8.22 -5.89
CA ALA A 52 -10.49 7.32 -4.78
C ALA A 52 -11.46 7.55 -3.60
N ALA A 53 -11.73 8.80 -3.24
CA ALA A 53 -12.67 9.14 -2.18
C ALA A 53 -14.09 8.63 -2.49
N ARG A 54 -14.57 8.81 -3.74
CA ARG A 54 -15.89 8.31 -4.18
C ARG A 54 -15.98 6.80 -4.12
N PHE A 55 -14.96 6.11 -4.65
CA PHE A 55 -14.93 4.65 -4.65
C PHE A 55 -14.90 4.12 -3.21
N ASN A 56 -13.97 4.60 -2.39
CA ASN A 56 -13.81 4.12 -1.02
C ASN A 56 -15.04 4.42 -0.14
N SER A 57 -15.72 5.55 -0.35
CA SER A 57 -16.97 5.86 0.35
C SER A 57 -18.09 4.88 -0.04
N HIS A 58 -18.17 4.50 -1.32
CA HIS A 58 -19.13 3.50 -1.78
C HIS A 58 -18.84 2.12 -1.17
N VAL A 59 -17.58 1.71 -1.13
CA VAL A 59 -17.18 0.44 -0.52
C VAL A 59 -17.48 0.45 0.98
N TYR A 60 -17.13 1.51 1.72
CA TYR A 60 -17.45 1.63 3.14
C TYR A 60 -18.95 1.47 3.43
N LEU A 61 -19.80 2.17 2.67
CA LEU A 61 -21.24 2.09 2.85
C LEU A 61 -21.85 0.75 2.40
N SER A 62 -21.10 -0.13 1.71
CA SER A 62 -21.61 -1.44 1.30
C SER A 62 -21.47 -2.51 2.39
N PHE A 63 -20.60 -2.30 3.38
CA PHE A 63 -20.38 -3.27 4.46
C PHE A 63 -20.58 -2.70 5.87
N GLU A 64 -20.58 -1.38 6.06
CA GLU A 64 -20.74 -0.77 7.38
C GLU A 64 -22.21 -0.77 7.84
N GLY A 65 -22.44 -1.22 9.07
CA GLY A 65 -23.77 -1.31 9.69
C GLY A 65 -24.20 -0.02 10.41
N ASP A 66 -23.26 0.74 10.97
CA ASP A 66 -23.53 2.03 11.63
C ASP A 66 -22.54 3.11 11.15
N ALA A 67 -22.77 3.58 9.92
CA ALA A 67 -21.93 4.58 9.29
C ALA A 67 -21.97 5.95 9.98
N ALA A 68 -22.93 6.20 10.88
CA ALA A 68 -22.96 7.43 11.67
C ALA A 68 -21.96 7.35 12.83
N ALA A 69 -21.94 6.22 13.54
CA ALA A 69 -21.02 6.00 14.65
C ALA A 69 -19.56 5.81 14.20
N SER A 70 -19.31 5.08 13.11
CA SER A 70 -17.94 4.72 12.69
C SER A 70 -17.30 5.67 11.67
N ARG A 71 -17.99 6.74 11.25
CA ARG A 71 -17.50 7.67 10.21
C ARG A 71 -16.09 8.20 10.51
N LYS A 72 -15.86 8.65 11.74
CA LYS A 72 -14.60 9.29 12.12
C LYS A 72 -13.45 8.28 12.00
N ASP A 73 -13.64 7.09 12.55
CA ASP A 73 -12.62 6.05 12.58
C ASP A 73 -12.26 5.59 11.16
N PHE A 74 -13.25 5.47 10.27
CA PHE A 74 -13.00 5.19 8.86
C PHE A 74 -12.18 6.29 8.16
N LEU A 75 -12.51 7.57 8.39
CA LEU A 75 -11.76 8.69 7.81
C LEU A 75 -10.31 8.74 8.32
N ASP A 76 -10.11 8.52 9.62
CA ASP A 76 -8.77 8.46 10.22
C ASP A 76 -7.97 7.29 9.64
N TYR A 77 -8.57 6.11 9.56
CA TYR A 77 -7.93 4.93 8.97
C TYR A 77 -7.47 5.18 7.53
N MET A 78 -8.38 5.64 6.66
CA MET A 78 -8.08 5.87 5.24
C MET A 78 -7.01 6.95 5.04
N THR A 79 -7.07 8.04 5.80
CA THR A 79 -6.12 9.15 5.68
C THR A 79 -4.74 8.79 6.23
N ASN A 80 -4.68 8.03 7.32
CA ASN A 80 -3.42 7.51 7.86
C ASN A 80 -2.77 6.50 6.90
N MET A 81 -3.57 5.62 6.29
CA MET A 81 -3.07 4.69 5.28
C MET A 81 -2.49 5.44 4.07
N TYR A 82 -3.19 6.46 3.56
CA TYR A 82 -2.68 7.27 2.45
C TYR A 82 -1.40 8.02 2.81
N ARG A 83 -1.35 8.61 4.02
CA ARG A 83 -0.15 9.30 4.52
C ARG A 83 1.07 8.39 4.56
N ARG A 84 0.91 7.15 5.02
CA ARG A 84 1.97 6.13 5.04
C ARG A 84 2.50 5.83 3.64
N MET A 85 1.59 5.43 2.72
CA MET A 85 1.98 5.10 1.34
C MET A 85 2.62 6.31 0.62
N LEU A 86 2.12 7.52 0.86
CA LEU A 86 2.67 8.71 0.23
C LEU A 86 4.08 9.04 0.73
N ASN A 87 4.34 8.93 2.04
CA ASN A 87 5.68 9.10 2.59
C ASN A 87 6.66 8.08 1.99
N GLU A 88 6.28 6.80 1.96
CA GLU A 88 7.10 5.72 1.38
C GLU A 88 7.47 6.01 -0.09
N HIS A 89 6.50 6.44 -0.89
CA HIS A 89 6.76 6.79 -2.29
C HIS A 89 7.58 8.08 -2.47
N LEU A 90 7.44 9.05 -1.57
CA LEU A 90 8.28 10.26 -1.59
C LEU A 90 9.74 9.90 -1.30
N ASP A 91 9.99 9.08 -0.29
CA ASP A 91 11.34 8.61 0.06
C ASP A 91 11.95 7.82 -1.10
N ALA A 92 11.20 6.87 -1.67
CA ALA A 92 11.65 6.05 -2.80
C ALA A 92 11.98 6.91 -4.04
N LEU A 93 11.08 7.81 -4.44
CA LEU A 93 11.31 8.70 -5.59
C LEU A 93 12.41 9.74 -5.33
N GLY A 94 12.52 10.21 -4.09
CA GLY A 94 13.59 11.09 -3.64
C GLY A 94 14.95 10.42 -3.81
N ALA A 95 15.10 9.21 -3.28
CA ALA A 95 16.29 8.40 -3.41
C ALA A 95 16.63 8.07 -4.87
N GLU A 96 15.65 7.63 -5.67
CA GLU A 96 15.83 7.33 -7.10
C GLU A 96 16.35 8.53 -7.89
N ARG A 97 15.89 9.74 -7.53
CA ARG A 97 16.23 10.98 -8.25
C ARG A 97 17.36 11.78 -7.61
N GLY A 98 17.94 11.31 -6.51
CA GLY A 98 18.94 12.04 -5.74
C GLY A 98 18.42 13.35 -5.13
N LEU A 99 17.13 13.42 -4.81
CA LEU A 99 16.47 14.58 -4.21
C LEU A 99 16.32 14.39 -2.69
N ASN A 100 16.66 15.41 -1.93
CA ASN A 100 16.36 15.45 -0.50
C ASN A 100 14.87 15.81 -0.30
N VAL A 101 14.09 14.87 0.22
CA VAL A 101 12.65 15.03 0.49
C VAL A 101 12.34 15.27 1.97
N GLY A 102 13.37 15.42 2.82
CA GLY A 102 13.22 15.53 4.27
C GLY A 102 13.15 14.18 4.98
N GLU A 103 13.08 14.21 6.30
CA GLU A 103 12.85 13.01 7.11
C GLU A 103 11.35 12.68 7.11
N SER A 104 11.01 11.43 6.83
CA SER A 104 9.64 10.93 6.96
C SER A 104 9.19 11.05 8.41
N GLU A 105 8.01 11.63 8.64
CA GLU A 105 7.40 11.72 9.97
C GLU A 105 7.12 10.34 10.60
N LEU A 106 7.17 9.28 9.79
CA LEU A 106 6.98 7.89 10.17
C LEU A 106 8.30 7.14 10.38
N ALA A 107 9.45 7.81 10.25
CA ALA A 107 10.77 7.18 10.35
C ALA A 107 10.94 6.38 11.66
N ALA A 108 10.47 6.92 12.79
CA ALA A 108 10.50 6.23 14.08
C ALA A 108 9.57 5.00 14.13
N GLU A 109 8.38 5.07 13.52
CA GLU A 109 7.44 3.94 13.42
C GLU A 109 8.01 2.82 12.54
N TYR A 110 8.65 3.18 11.41
CA TYR A 110 9.28 2.21 10.52
C TYR A 110 10.53 1.58 11.14
N ALA A 111 11.37 2.35 11.84
CA ALA A 111 12.51 1.82 12.58
C ALA A 111 12.05 0.81 13.63
N ALA A 112 11.04 1.15 14.43
CA ALA A 112 10.48 0.23 15.43
C ALA A 112 9.86 -1.03 14.81
N PHE A 113 9.17 -0.91 13.68
CA PHE A 113 8.61 -2.07 12.96
C PHE A 113 9.71 -3.00 12.42
N ASN A 114 10.76 -2.43 11.81
CA ASN A 114 11.88 -3.20 11.26
C ASN A 114 12.71 -3.87 12.37
N GLU A 115 12.95 -3.19 13.50
CA GLU A 115 13.63 -3.75 14.67
C GLU A 115 12.83 -4.90 15.30
N ALA A 116 11.51 -4.73 15.45
CA ALA A 116 10.63 -5.78 15.95
C ALA A 116 10.64 -7.02 15.03
N GLN A 117 10.70 -6.81 13.71
CA GLN A 117 10.77 -7.90 12.73
C GLN A 117 12.14 -8.59 12.73
N ALA A 118 13.24 -7.82 12.88
CA ALA A 118 14.60 -8.35 12.99
C ALA A 118 14.78 -9.22 14.25
N GLY A 119 14.28 -8.77 15.41
CA GLY A 119 14.35 -9.51 16.68
C GLY A 119 13.54 -10.82 16.72
N SER A 120 12.55 -10.98 15.84
CA SER A 120 11.85 -12.26 15.66
C SER A 120 12.63 -13.28 14.83
N THR A 121 13.61 -12.87 14.03
CA THR A 121 14.42 -13.76 13.18
C THR A 121 15.55 -14.45 13.97
N ASP A 122 16.13 -13.75 14.96
CA ASP A 122 17.24 -14.28 15.78
C ASP A 122 16.81 -15.38 16.79
N ASN A 123 15.52 -15.51 17.10
CA ASN A 123 15.03 -16.48 18.09
C ASN A 123 14.77 -17.89 17.51
N GLN A 124 15.05 -18.15 16.23
CA GLN A 124 14.87 -19.48 15.61
C GLN A 124 16.17 -20.30 15.46
N GLU A 125 17.34 -19.74 15.79
CA GLU A 125 18.63 -20.40 15.50
C GLU A 125 19.33 -21.10 16.68
N THR A 126 18.70 -21.24 17.86
CA THR A 126 19.27 -22.06 18.94
C THR A 126 18.40 -23.26 19.28
N LYS A 127 18.56 -24.34 18.50
CA LYS A 127 18.23 -25.69 18.95
C LYS A 127 19.53 -26.37 19.42
N PRO A 128 19.76 -26.56 20.73
CA PRO A 128 20.84 -27.41 21.19
C PRO A 128 20.49 -28.89 20.98
N GLU A 129 21.57 -29.67 20.81
CA GLU A 129 21.66 -31.09 20.43
C GLU A 129 20.80 -32.07 21.24
#